data_AF-A0A8J8AN94-F1
#
_entry.id   AF-A0A8J8AN94-F1
#
_cell.length_a   1.000
_cell.length_b   1.000
_cell.length_c   1.000
_cell.angle_alpha   90.00
_cell.angle_beta   90.00
_cell.angle_gamma   90.00
#
_symmetry.space_group_name_H-M   'P 1'
#
loop_
_entity.id
_entity.type
_entity.pdbx_description
1 polymer ?
#
loop_
_entity_poly.entity_id
_entity_poly.type
_entity_poly.pdbx_seq_one_letter_code
_entity_poly.pdbx_strand_id
1 'polypeptide(L)'
;NQSQFFKVGAALQNLKGTFGDTAVHNFYNVYALAEYRNRTRNQVWDIEATGNLYLTGMNAGDYNAFISLKRKLSKTVGNLQLGFQNVNRTPSFIFNPLTTFPIKNKQSFNKENTTRLFAEYENPKLAFKLSGEYYLVSNYVFMDSFFTARQETGLFNVLHISAEKK
;
A
#
# COMPACT_ATOMS: atom_id res chain seq x y z
N ASN A 1 3.93 29.40 5.03
CA ASN A 1 2.96 28.40 4.53
C ASN A 1 3.72 27.10 4.24
N GLN A 2 4.00 26.28 5.26
CA GLN A 2 4.86 25.08 5.16
C GLN A 2 4.08 23.80 4.80
N SER A 3 2.76 23.89 4.66
CA SER A 3 1.87 22.72 4.49
C SER A 3 1.43 22.50 3.04
N GLN A 4 1.91 23.32 2.10
CA GLN A 4 1.63 23.20 0.68
C GLN A 4 2.94 23.03 -0.07
N PHE A 5 3.14 21.87 -0.68
CA PHE A 5 4.38 21.57 -1.37
C PHE A 5 4.20 20.45 -2.40
N PHE A 6 5.14 20.40 -3.33
CA PHE A 6 5.38 19.26 -4.18
C PHE A 6 6.84 18.84 -3.99
N LYS A 7 7.04 17.56 -3.68
CA LYS A 7 8.36 16.95 -3.51
C LYS A 7 8.48 15.81 -4.50
N VAL A 8 9.64 15.71 -5.13
CA VAL A 8 10.02 14.58 -5.97
C VAL A 8 11.42 14.14 -5.58
N GLY A 9 11.69 12.85 -5.74
CA GLY A 9 12.99 12.28 -5.46
C GLY A 9 13.21 10.97 -6.20
N ALA A 10 14.45 10.51 -6.20
CA ALA A 10 14.83 9.20 -6.66
C ALA A 10 15.74 8.56 -5.60
N ALA A 11 15.73 7.24 -5.53
CA ALA A 11 16.52 6.48 -4.57
C ALA A 11 17.09 5.22 -5.23
N LEU A 12 18.33 4.90 -4.85
CA LEU A 12 18.99 3.63 -5.10
C LEU A 12 18.97 2.84 -3.79
N GLN A 13 18.42 1.64 -3.83
CA GLN A 13 18.41 0.70 -2.72
C GLN A 13 19.26 -0.51 -3.11
N ASN A 14 20.28 -0.83 -2.32
CA ASN A 14 21.07 -2.06 -2.46
C ASN A 14 20.65 -3.03 -1.35
N LEU A 15 20.45 -4.29 -1.70
CA LEU A 15 19.99 -5.34 -0.80
C LEU A 15 20.96 -6.53 -0.90
N LYS A 16 21.26 -7.14 0.24
CA LYS A 16 22.05 -8.37 0.30
C LYS A 16 21.24 -9.41 1.08
N GLY A 17 20.98 -10.55 0.44
CA GLY A 17 20.31 -11.70 1.04
C GLY A 17 21.28 -12.86 1.19
N THR A 18 21.24 -13.53 2.34
CA THR A 18 21.92 -14.81 2.56
C THR A 18 20.86 -15.88 2.71
N PHE A 19 20.96 -16.95 1.92
CA PHE A 19 20.00 -18.05 1.86
C PHE A 19 20.74 -19.36 2.16
N GLY A 20 20.22 -20.10 3.14
CA GLY A 20 20.88 -21.29 3.66
C GLY A 20 22.21 -20.94 4.33
N ASP A 21 23.16 -21.86 4.28
CA ASP A 21 24.43 -21.69 4.99
C ASP A 21 25.47 -20.87 4.19
N THR A 22 25.30 -20.73 2.87
CA THR A 22 26.36 -20.18 2.00
C THR A 22 25.90 -19.37 0.79
N ALA A 23 24.64 -19.42 0.36
CA ALA A 23 24.23 -18.72 -0.86
C ALA A 23 23.99 -17.23 -0.58
N VAL A 24 24.83 -16.36 -1.15
CA VAL A 24 24.72 -14.91 -1.00
C VAL A 24 24.31 -14.29 -2.32
N HIS A 25 23.23 -13.51 -2.31
CA HIS A 25 22.75 -12.77 -3.47
C HIS A 25 22.68 -11.28 -3.15
N ASN A 26 23.06 -10.47 -4.14
CA ASN A 26 22.92 -9.03 -4.08
C ASN A 26 21.82 -8.61 -5.06
N PHE A 27 20.96 -7.71 -4.62
CA PHE A 27 19.91 -7.11 -5.42
C PHE A 27 20.01 -5.59 -5.33
N TYR A 28 19.37 -4.92 -6.27
CA TYR A 28 19.21 -3.48 -6.22
C TYR A 28 17.81 -3.09 -6.67
N ASN A 29 17.42 -1.87 -6.34
CA ASN A 29 16.23 -1.20 -6.82
C ASN A 29 16.56 0.27 -7.09
N VAL A 30 16.08 0.79 -8.21
CA VAL A 30 16.03 2.23 -8.48
C VAL A 30 14.58 2.63 -8.54
N TYR A 31 14.17 3.61 -7.74
CA TYR A 31 12.78 4.02 -7.66
C TYR A 31 12.62 5.53 -7.53
N ALA A 32 11.53 6.04 -8.07
CA ALA A 32 11.11 7.43 -7.95
C ALA A 32 10.06 7.57 -6.84
N LEU A 33 10.01 8.75 -6.24
CA LEU A 33 9.10 9.14 -5.17
C LEU A 33 8.49 10.50 -5.49
N ALA A 34 7.21 10.67 -5.19
CA ALA A 34 6.54 11.96 -5.26
C ALA A 34 5.60 12.14 -4.06
N GLU A 35 5.52 13.36 -3.56
CA GLU A 35 4.54 13.78 -2.55
C GLU A 35 3.97 15.15 -2.93
N TYR A 36 2.65 15.27 -2.87
CA TYR A 36 1.92 16.50 -3.08
C TYR A 36 1.02 16.75 -1.87
N ARG A 37 1.20 17.91 -1.25
CA ARG A 37 0.33 18.42 -0.19
C ARG A 37 -0.21 19.75 -0.64
N ASN A 38 -1.53 19.91 -0.60
CA ASN A 38 -2.13 21.21 -0.86
C ASN A 38 -3.50 21.32 -0.20
N ARG A 39 -4.11 22.50 -0.27
CA ARG A 39 -5.52 22.70 0.04
C ARG A 39 -6.26 23.07 -1.24
N THR A 40 -7.48 22.56 -1.42
CA THR A 40 -8.32 22.90 -2.58
C THR A 40 -8.54 24.41 -2.68
N ARG A 41 -8.86 24.90 -3.89
CA ARG A 41 -9.08 26.34 -4.13
C ARG A 41 -10.14 26.96 -3.20
N ASN A 42 -11.19 26.21 -2.87
CA ASN A 42 -12.23 26.65 -1.92
C ASN A 42 -11.79 26.62 -0.44
N GLN A 43 -10.54 26.24 -0.12
CA GLN A 43 -9.97 26.19 1.23
C GLN A 43 -10.62 25.17 2.19
N VAL A 44 -11.39 24.22 1.66
CA VAL A 44 -12.20 23.31 2.48
C VAL A 44 -11.59 21.91 2.61
N TRP A 45 -10.83 21.46 1.61
CA TRP A 45 -10.24 20.12 1.60
C TRP A 45 -8.72 20.20 1.61
N ASP A 46 -8.12 19.53 2.59
CA ASP A 46 -6.70 19.23 2.64
C ASP A 46 -6.44 17.99 1.75
N ILE A 47 -5.57 18.14 0.76
CA ILE A 47 -5.15 17.12 -0.20
C ILE A 47 -3.82 16.54 0.27
N GLU A 48 -3.76 15.21 0.26
CA GLU A 48 -2.52 14.45 0.36
C GLU A 48 -2.46 13.49 -0.83
N ALA A 49 -1.39 13.55 -1.60
CA ALA A 49 -1.09 12.52 -2.59
C ALA A 49 0.37 12.09 -2.45
N THR A 50 0.61 10.78 -2.48
CA THR A 50 1.95 10.19 -2.42
C THR A 50 2.08 9.10 -3.45
N GLY A 51 3.28 8.93 -3.98
CA GLY A 51 3.58 7.96 -5.03
C GLY A 51 4.99 7.41 -4.88
N ASN A 52 5.14 6.10 -5.09
CA ASN A 52 6.45 5.50 -5.37
C ASN A 52 6.36 4.58 -6.59
N LEU A 53 7.43 4.51 -7.37
CA LEU A 53 7.51 3.68 -8.58
C LEU A 53 8.91 3.11 -8.73
N TYR A 54 9.02 1.78 -8.72
CA TYR A 54 10.26 1.06 -8.96
C TYR A 54 10.53 0.98 -10.46
N LEU A 55 11.52 1.74 -10.92
CA LEU A 55 11.87 1.90 -12.32
C LEU A 55 12.65 0.68 -12.84
N THR A 56 13.57 0.15 -12.04
CA THR A 56 14.39 -1.02 -12.39
C THR A 56 14.92 -1.71 -11.13
N GLY A 57 15.45 -2.92 -11.30
CA GLY A 57 15.95 -3.77 -10.22
C GLY A 57 14.98 -4.91 -9.88
N MET A 58 15.14 -5.47 -8.69
CA MET A 58 14.40 -6.63 -8.21
C MET A 58 12.88 -6.43 -8.19
N ASN A 59 12.43 -5.20 -7.89
CA ASN A 59 11.02 -4.83 -7.79
C ASN A 59 10.53 -4.03 -9.02
N ALA A 60 11.23 -4.09 -10.16
CA ALA A 60 10.90 -3.30 -11.35
C ALA A 60 9.41 -3.39 -11.74
N GLY A 61 8.70 -2.27 -11.79
CA GLY A 61 7.26 -2.17 -12.04
C GLY A 61 6.37 -2.22 -10.80
N ASP A 62 6.93 -2.36 -9.59
CA ASP A 62 6.19 -2.16 -8.34
C ASP A 62 5.87 -0.68 -8.15
N TYR A 63 4.68 -0.36 -7.62
CA TYR A 63 4.29 1.00 -7.29
C TYR A 63 3.24 1.05 -6.18
N ASN A 64 3.15 2.21 -5.54
CA ASN A 64 2.08 2.59 -4.63
C ASN A 64 1.65 4.01 -5.00
N ALA A 65 0.39 4.17 -5.39
CA ALA A 65 -0.24 5.45 -5.67
C ALA A 65 -1.33 5.70 -4.63
N PHE A 66 -1.25 6.79 -3.89
CA PHE A 66 -2.16 7.15 -2.83
C PHE A 66 -2.64 8.58 -2.99
N ILE A 67 -3.93 8.81 -2.77
CA ILE A 67 -4.52 10.14 -2.64
C ILE A 67 -5.61 10.14 -1.58
N SER A 68 -5.66 11.20 -0.77
CA SER A 68 -6.76 11.43 0.15
C SER A 68 -7.12 12.91 0.24
N LEU A 69 -8.39 13.13 0.59
CA LEU A 69 -8.99 14.42 0.84
C LEU A 69 -9.54 14.42 2.25
N LYS A 70 -9.10 15.36 3.08
CA LYS A 70 -9.60 15.54 4.45
C LYS A 70 -10.27 16.90 4.59
N ARG A 71 -11.46 16.92 5.17
CA ARG A 71 -12.21 18.14 5.48
C ARG A 71 -12.66 18.14 6.92
N LYS A 72 -12.50 19.29 7.57
CA LYS A 72 -13.22 19.60 8.82
C LYS A 72 -14.65 20.03 8.48
N LEU A 73 -15.65 19.29 8.96
CA LEU A 73 -17.07 19.61 8.73
C LEU A 73 -17.50 20.76 9.66
N SER A 74 -17.26 20.59 10.96
CA SER A 74 -17.41 21.64 11.97
C SER A 74 -16.73 21.21 13.28
N LYS A 75 -16.70 22.08 14.31
CA LYS A 75 -16.21 21.69 15.64
C LYS A 75 -17.08 20.64 16.33
N THR A 76 -18.36 20.54 15.98
CA THR A 76 -19.35 19.65 16.63
C THR A 76 -19.66 18.41 15.82
N VAL A 77 -19.56 18.51 14.48
CA VAL A 77 -19.81 17.41 13.55
C VAL A 77 -18.54 16.60 13.31
N GLY A 78 -17.35 17.20 13.40
CA GLY A 78 -16.08 16.49 13.28
C GLY A 78 -15.42 16.59 11.90
N ASN A 79 -14.73 15.52 11.49
CA ASN A 79 -13.90 15.46 10.28
C ASN A 79 -14.37 14.33 9.35
N LEU A 80 -14.20 14.54 8.05
CA LEU A 80 -14.41 13.55 7.01
C LEU A 80 -13.12 13.40 6.20
N GLN A 81 -12.70 12.17 5.97
CA GLN A 81 -11.63 11.82 5.05
C GLN A 81 -12.13 10.83 4.01
N LEU A 82 -11.74 11.04 2.76
CA LEU A 82 -11.98 10.15 1.64
C LEU A 82 -10.64 9.84 0.99
N GLY A 83 -10.44 8.63 0.50
CA GLY A 83 -9.20 8.32 -0.18
C GLY A 83 -9.25 7.11 -1.08
N PHE A 84 -8.20 7.04 -1.90
CA PHE A 84 -7.95 6.01 -2.88
C PHE A 84 -6.48 5.61 -2.78
N GLN A 85 -6.23 4.31 -2.90
CA GLN A 85 -4.89 3.76 -3.01
C GLN A 85 -4.89 2.64 -4.04
N ASN A 86 -3.87 2.58 -4.88
CA ASN A 86 -3.59 1.41 -5.68
C ASN A 86 -2.13 0.99 -5.50
N VAL A 87 -1.93 -0.29 -5.21
CA VAL A 87 -0.62 -0.88 -4.96
C VAL A 87 -0.45 -2.05 -5.91
N ASN A 88 0.60 -2.00 -6.71
CA ASN A 88 1.09 -3.15 -7.47
C ASN A 88 2.43 -3.57 -6.88
N ARG A 89 2.54 -4.80 -6.38
CA ARG A 89 3.76 -5.24 -5.69
C ARG A 89 4.17 -6.64 -6.08
N THR A 90 5.47 -6.87 -6.08
CA THR A 90 6.05 -8.21 -6.16
C THR A 90 5.67 -8.98 -4.90
N PRO A 91 5.25 -10.26 -4.99
CA PRO A 91 4.92 -11.06 -3.83
C PRO A 91 6.07 -11.14 -2.84
N SER A 92 5.74 -11.39 -1.57
CA SER A 92 6.74 -11.50 -0.50
C SER A 92 7.84 -12.50 -0.86
N PHE A 93 9.08 -12.19 -0.45
CA PHE A 93 10.24 -13.01 -0.76
C PHE A 93 10.14 -14.44 -0.23
N ILE A 94 9.28 -14.70 0.75
CA ILE A 94 9.02 -16.06 1.25
C ILE A 94 8.56 -17.02 0.16
N PHE A 95 7.97 -16.51 -0.93
CA PHE A 95 7.51 -17.30 -2.07
C PHE A 95 8.55 -17.44 -3.18
N ASN A 96 9.64 -16.66 -3.12
CA ASN A 96 10.67 -16.62 -4.14
C ASN A 96 11.42 -17.98 -4.21
N PRO A 97 11.79 -18.47 -5.40
CA PRO A 97 12.61 -19.69 -5.56
C PRO A 97 13.88 -19.76 -4.71
N LEU A 98 14.50 -18.60 -4.43
CA LEU A 98 15.73 -18.49 -3.63
C LEU A 98 15.50 -18.60 -2.11
N THR A 99 14.26 -18.58 -1.64
CA THR A 99 13.94 -18.66 -0.22
C THR A 99 14.37 -20.00 0.39
N THR A 100 14.80 -20.01 1.65
CA THR A 100 14.92 -21.24 2.46
C THR A 100 13.66 -21.55 3.25
N PHE A 101 12.64 -20.70 3.18
CA PHE A 101 11.34 -21.00 3.78
C PHE A 101 10.79 -22.30 3.17
N PRO A 102 10.20 -23.22 3.98
CA PRO A 102 9.87 -24.57 3.56
C PRO A 102 8.61 -24.64 2.68
N ILE A 103 8.56 -23.90 1.59
CA ILE A 103 7.49 -23.99 0.58
C ILE A 103 7.87 -25.06 -0.44
N LYS A 104 6.99 -26.04 -0.66
CA LYS A 104 7.19 -27.14 -1.61
C LYS A 104 7.21 -26.66 -3.06
N ASN A 105 6.36 -25.69 -3.39
CA ASN A 105 6.19 -25.17 -4.75
C ASN A 105 6.74 -23.74 -4.86
N LYS A 106 8.04 -23.57 -4.63
CA LYS A 106 8.70 -22.28 -4.79
C LYS A 106 8.64 -21.87 -6.26
N GLN A 107 8.03 -20.73 -6.55
CA GLN A 107 7.86 -20.23 -7.91
C GLN A 107 7.77 -18.72 -7.92
N SER A 108 8.05 -18.13 -9.08
CA SER A 108 7.84 -16.69 -9.28
C SER A 108 6.36 -16.43 -9.56
N PHE A 109 5.61 -16.06 -8.53
CA PHE A 109 4.23 -15.63 -8.66
C PHE A 109 4.12 -14.27 -9.35
N ASN A 110 2.97 -14.01 -9.98
CA ASN A 110 2.69 -12.71 -10.59
C ASN A 110 2.57 -11.63 -9.52
N LYS A 111 2.73 -10.37 -9.92
CA LYS A 111 2.56 -9.22 -9.02
C LYS A 111 1.13 -9.13 -8.49
N GLU A 112 1.02 -8.87 -7.20
CA GLU A 112 -0.25 -8.63 -6.51
C GLU A 112 -0.72 -7.20 -6.81
N ASN A 113 -2.00 -7.02 -7.10
CA ASN A 113 -2.58 -5.69 -7.26
C ASN A 113 -3.75 -5.50 -6.30
N THR A 114 -3.69 -4.42 -5.52
CA THR A 114 -4.70 -4.05 -4.53
C THR A 114 -5.14 -2.62 -4.77
N THR A 115 -6.42 -2.43 -5.06
CA THR A 115 -7.08 -1.12 -5.01
C THR A 115 -7.84 -1.01 -3.70
N ARG A 116 -7.74 0.12 -3.03
CA ARG A 116 -8.46 0.45 -1.80
C ARG A 116 -9.17 1.79 -1.98
N LEU A 117 -10.48 1.79 -1.81
CA LEU A 117 -11.29 2.99 -1.59
C LEU A 117 -11.60 3.06 -0.10
N PHE A 118 -11.49 4.23 0.52
CA PHE A 118 -11.81 4.36 1.94
C PHE A 118 -12.46 5.69 2.29
N ALA A 119 -13.27 5.64 3.34
CA ALA A 119 -13.86 6.80 3.98
C ALA A 119 -13.72 6.67 5.50
N GLU A 120 -13.43 7.79 6.16
CA GLU A 120 -13.34 7.88 7.60
C GLU A 120 -14.10 9.11 8.09
N TYR A 121 -14.98 8.90 9.06
CA TYR A 121 -15.66 9.94 9.79
C TYR A 121 -15.21 9.89 11.26
N GLU A 122 -14.80 11.03 11.79
CA GLU A 122 -14.36 11.15 13.18
C GLU A 122 -15.10 12.32 13.84
N ASN A 123 -15.73 12.06 14.99
CA ASN A 123 -16.33 13.08 15.84
C ASN A 123 -15.59 13.17 17.18
N PRO A 124 -14.66 14.13 17.33
CA PRO A 124 -13.87 14.28 18.56
C PRO A 124 -14.72 14.58 19.80
N LYS A 125 -15.87 15.27 19.64
CA LYS A 125 -16.75 15.61 20.77
C LYS A 125 -17.43 14.38 21.36
N LEU A 126 -17.75 13.40 20.52
CA LEU A 126 -18.38 12.14 20.92
C LEU A 126 -17.39 11.02 21.15
N ALA A 127 -16.08 11.29 21.00
CA ALA A 127 -15.01 10.29 21.02
C ALA A 127 -15.31 9.11 20.07
N PHE A 128 -15.94 9.40 18.92
CA PHE A 128 -16.47 8.40 18.00
C PHE A 128 -15.73 8.43 16.66
N LYS A 129 -15.48 7.25 16.10
CA LYS A 129 -14.89 7.07 14.78
C LYS A 129 -15.64 5.98 14.02
N LEU A 130 -15.93 6.25 12.75
CA LEU A 130 -16.50 5.30 11.81
C LEU A 130 -15.60 5.25 10.57
N SER A 131 -15.21 4.05 10.15
CA SER A 131 -14.44 3.84 8.93
C SER A 131 -15.06 2.78 8.04
N GLY A 132 -14.90 2.98 6.73
CA GLY A 132 -15.27 2.03 5.70
C GLY A 132 -14.15 1.91 4.68
N GLU A 133 -13.82 0.69 4.30
CA GLU A 133 -12.77 0.35 3.34
C GLU A 133 -13.30 -0.70 2.36
N TYR A 134 -13.14 -0.43 1.08
CA TYR A 134 -13.49 -1.34 0.00
C TYR A 134 -12.24 -1.68 -0.79
N TYR A 135 -11.88 -2.95 -0.77
CA TYR A 135 -10.72 -3.50 -1.46
C TYR A 135 -11.14 -4.23 -2.72
N LEU A 136 -10.40 -4.04 -3.80
CA LEU A 136 -10.37 -4.92 -4.96
C LEU A 136 -8.97 -5.52 -5.02
N VAL A 137 -8.88 -6.85 -4.97
CA VAL A 137 -7.62 -7.59 -4.90
C VAL A 137 -7.55 -8.58 -6.05
N SER A 138 -6.41 -8.63 -6.72
CA SER A 138 -6.11 -9.62 -7.75
C SER A 138 -4.71 -10.17 -7.55
N ASN A 139 -4.47 -11.39 -8.05
CA ASN A 139 -3.21 -12.10 -7.92
C ASN A 139 -2.78 -12.29 -6.45
N TYR A 140 -3.73 -12.50 -5.54
CA TYR A 140 -3.45 -12.64 -4.12
C TYR A 140 -2.70 -13.94 -3.83
N VAL A 141 -1.50 -13.84 -3.26
CA VAL A 141 -0.69 -15.01 -2.91
C VAL A 141 -0.95 -15.41 -1.45
N PHE A 142 -1.29 -16.67 -1.22
CA PHE A 142 -1.60 -17.21 0.10
C PHE A 142 -1.04 -18.61 0.29
N MET A 143 -0.97 -19.06 1.54
CA MET A 143 -0.63 -20.44 1.88
C MET A 143 -1.91 -21.28 1.86
N ASP A 144 -2.02 -22.17 0.88
CA ASP A 144 -3.14 -23.12 0.74
C ASP A 144 -3.03 -24.28 1.75
N SER A 145 -1.80 -24.60 2.16
CA SER A 145 -1.50 -25.52 3.26
C SER A 145 -0.16 -25.11 3.91
N PHE A 146 0.24 -25.82 4.98
CA PHE A 146 1.46 -25.51 5.75
C PHE A 146 2.71 -25.25 4.90
N PHE A 147 2.85 -25.91 3.75
CA PHE A 147 4.04 -25.82 2.90
C PHE A 147 3.70 -25.58 1.43
N THR A 148 2.46 -25.20 1.08
CA THR A 148 2.08 -24.99 -0.32
C THR A 148 1.48 -23.61 -0.49
N ALA A 149 2.08 -22.81 -1.36
CA ALA A 149 1.58 -21.49 -1.72
C ALA A 149 0.66 -21.58 -2.95
N ARG A 150 -0.36 -20.76 -3.04
CA ARG A 150 -1.19 -20.60 -4.25
C ARG A 150 -1.42 -19.12 -4.51
N GLN A 151 -1.81 -18.81 -5.73
CA GLN A 151 -2.20 -17.47 -6.12
C GLN A 151 -3.62 -17.50 -6.69
N GLU A 152 -4.50 -16.72 -6.08
CA GLU A 152 -5.83 -16.49 -6.62
C GLU A 152 -5.72 -15.41 -7.69
N THR A 153 -5.98 -15.81 -8.95
CA THR A 153 -5.88 -14.90 -10.11
C THR A 153 -7.18 -14.14 -10.35
N GLY A 154 -8.31 -14.66 -9.84
CA GLY A 154 -9.59 -13.98 -9.89
C GLY A 154 -9.58 -12.66 -9.14
N LEU A 155 -10.29 -11.67 -9.68
CA LEU A 155 -10.57 -10.42 -8.97
C LEU A 155 -11.62 -10.71 -7.88
N PHE A 156 -11.31 -10.38 -6.63
CA PHE A 156 -12.27 -10.42 -5.53
C PHE A 156 -12.28 -9.12 -4.74
N ASN A 157 -13.37 -8.89 -4.01
CA ASN A 157 -13.56 -7.69 -3.21
C ASN A 157 -13.73 -8.01 -1.72
N VAL A 158 -13.26 -7.08 -0.89
CA VAL A 158 -13.43 -7.15 0.57
C VAL A 158 -13.98 -5.82 1.06
N LEU A 159 -15.09 -5.86 1.81
CA LEU A 159 -15.65 -4.70 2.49
C LEU A 159 -15.35 -4.82 3.99
N HIS A 160 -14.69 -3.80 4.53
CA HIS A 160 -14.40 -3.70 5.95
C HIS A 160 -15.03 -2.42 6.50
N ILE A 161 -15.84 -2.56 7.55
CA ILE A 161 -16.51 -1.46 8.24
C ILE A 161 -16.14 -1.56 9.71
N SER A 162 -15.73 -0.45 10.32
CA SER A 162 -15.41 -0.38 11.74
C SER A 162 -16.07 0.83 12.39
N ALA A 163 -16.49 0.65 13.63
CA ALA A 163 -17.01 1.69 14.50
C ALA A 163 -16.29 1.60 15.85
N GLU A 164 -15.73 2.71 16.30
CA GLU A 164 -14.93 2.80 17.52
C GLU A 164 -15.49 3.94 18.39
N LYS A 165 -15.64 3.66 19.69
CA LYS A 165 -15.94 4.66 20.71
C LYS A 165 -14.83 4.60 21.77
N LYS A 166 -14.10 5.71 21.92
CA LYS A 166 -13.02 5.87 22.89
C LYS A 166 -13.54 6.36 24.24
#